data_AF-A0A753SEV0-F1
#
_entry.id   AF-A0A753SEV0-F1
#
_cell.length_a   1.000
_cell.length_b   1.000
_cell.length_c   1.000
_cell.angle_alpha   90.00
_cell.angle_beta   90.00
_cell.angle_gamma   90.00
#
_symmetry.space_group_name_H-M   'P 1'
#
loop_
_entity.id
_entity.type
_entity.pdbx_description
1 polymer ?
#
loop_
_entity_poly.entity_id
_entity_poly.type
_entity_poly.pdbx_seq_one_letter_code
_entity_poly.pdbx_strand_id
1 'polypeptide(L)'
;MPDRSSFLLPLMLCAAFPLRAITTPEIALSALAPNCVQYRVAGLCYWLYCTPFGCSVRTSVKVSHFRPDLVVSAYSNTGQNPWTEMSPLSPPLPGIAEGGGDTHPRINSQHSKIRFKNADAIGFPAGDELAAFYAQFGYVCSPSSRPFEPYFLSQLDTLAWRSGVPEMTSPEALTPGMREVGQSGDLWGNIFPRAGAISQTHDYKAAGVIAQRVADLVTRSHQPHIYIPLVASPHAGYWPPSPVIEGNSSNHKWQMLTPKKSAACSVFPDGSATDTYADRLAEDGAYVWTLWRPYKCCPRRGQTFLGSTG
;
A
#
# COMPACT_ATOMS: atom_id res chain seq x y z
N MET A 1 2.72 31.01 59.19
CA MET A 1 4.11 30.52 59.12
C MET A 1 4.11 29.01 59.34
N PRO A 2 4.62 28.18 58.42
CA PRO A 2 4.79 28.35 56.98
C PRO A 2 3.94 27.36 56.16
N ASP A 3 3.98 27.58 54.85
CA ASP A 3 3.05 27.14 53.82
C ASP A 3 3.12 25.67 53.40
N ARG A 4 1.94 25.09 53.11
CA ARG A 4 1.81 23.88 52.29
C ARG A 4 1.80 24.27 50.81
N SER A 5 2.99 24.38 50.22
CA SER A 5 3.15 24.43 48.76
C SER A 5 3.29 23.02 48.18
N SER A 6 2.34 22.71 47.29
CA SER A 6 2.40 21.99 46.00
C SER A 6 3.41 20.86 45.79
N PHE A 7 2.96 19.76 45.16
CA PHE A 7 3.47 19.33 43.85
C PHE A 7 2.45 18.38 43.20
N LEU A 8 1.58 18.94 42.34
CA LEU A 8 0.88 18.16 41.33
C LEU A 8 1.92 17.80 40.26
N LEU A 9 2.35 16.54 40.21
CA LEU A 9 3.13 16.04 39.08
C LEU A 9 2.24 16.08 37.81
N PRO A 10 2.64 16.77 36.74
CA PRO A 10 1.97 16.62 35.47
C PRO A 10 2.25 15.20 34.96
N LEU A 11 1.21 14.41 34.77
CA LEU A 11 1.28 13.13 34.07
C LEU A 11 1.63 13.46 32.60
N MET A 12 2.93 13.53 32.29
CA MET A 12 3.38 13.57 30.90
C MET A 12 2.94 12.27 30.24
N LEU A 13 1.94 12.35 29.36
CA LEU A 13 1.66 11.32 28.38
C LEU A 13 2.90 11.23 27.48
N CYS A 14 3.83 10.33 27.80
CA CYS A 14 4.88 9.94 26.86
C CYS A 14 4.20 9.20 25.70
N ALA A 15 3.79 9.94 24.68
CA ALA A 15 3.56 9.35 23.38
C ALA A 15 4.91 8.83 22.89
N ALA A 16 5.12 7.51 22.96
CA ALA A 16 6.29 6.87 22.38
C ALA A 16 6.15 6.95 20.86
N PHE A 17 6.66 8.03 20.26
CA PHE A 17 6.77 8.13 18.81
C PHE A 17 7.88 7.18 18.33
N PRO A 18 7.68 6.47 17.21
CA PRO A 18 8.73 5.64 16.64
C PRO A 18 9.98 6.47 16.32
N LEU A 19 11.17 5.88 16.48
CA LEU A 19 12.47 6.56 16.41
C LEU A 19 12.73 7.22 15.03
N ARG A 20 11.99 6.78 14.00
CA ARG A 20 11.90 7.38 12.65
C ARG A 20 10.45 7.37 12.14
N ALA A 21 9.62 8.23 12.71
CA ALA A 21 8.27 8.46 12.19
C ALA A 21 8.32 9.33 10.92
N ILE A 22 7.54 8.97 9.90
CA ILE A 22 7.32 9.79 8.71
C ILE A 22 6.09 10.67 8.89
N THR A 23 6.13 11.86 8.28
CA THR A 23 5.05 12.85 8.34
C THR A 23 4.24 12.89 7.04
N THR A 24 3.00 13.39 7.13
CA THR A 24 2.11 13.54 5.97
C THR A 24 2.73 14.40 4.85
N PRO A 25 3.40 15.53 5.13
CA PRO A 25 4.08 16.30 4.09
C PRO A 25 5.22 15.53 3.40
N GLU A 26 5.99 14.72 4.12
CA GLU A 26 7.09 13.93 3.53
C GLU A 26 6.57 12.83 2.58
N ILE A 27 5.43 12.23 2.95
CA ILE A 27 4.67 11.30 2.11
C ILE A 27 4.13 12.05 0.89
N ALA A 28 3.45 13.18 1.06
CA ALA A 28 2.92 13.97 -0.05
C ALA A 28 4.01 14.34 -1.07
N LEU A 29 5.18 14.76 -0.58
CA LEU A 29 6.35 15.07 -1.41
C LEU A 29 6.96 13.85 -2.10
N SER A 30 6.70 12.61 -1.66
CA SER A 30 7.20 11.40 -2.35
C SER A 30 6.56 11.21 -3.73
N ALA A 31 5.34 11.72 -3.91
CA ALA A 31 4.61 11.62 -5.16
C ALA A 31 5.22 12.45 -6.30
N LEU A 32 6.04 13.44 -5.99
CA LEU A 32 6.76 14.24 -6.98
C LEU A 32 7.92 13.47 -7.64
N ALA A 33 8.10 12.17 -7.35
CA ALA A 33 9.12 11.34 -7.99
C ALA A 33 8.70 10.99 -9.45
N PRO A 34 9.32 11.60 -10.48
CA PRO A 34 8.91 11.40 -11.88
C PRO A 34 9.12 9.95 -12.37
N ASN A 35 10.09 9.25 -11.78
CA ASN A 35 10.41 7.86 -12.12
C ASN A 35 9.25 6.88 -11.82
N CYS A 36 8.37 7.25 -10.89
CA CYS A 36 7.26 6.41 -10.46
C CYS A 36 6.03 6.58 -11.35
N VAL A 37 5.76 7.79 -11.85
CA VAL A 37 4.54 8.10 -12.63
C VAL A 37 4.53 7.40 -13.99
N GLN A 38 5.67 7.29 -14.67
CA GLN A 38 5.78 6.65 -16.00
C GLN A 38 4.66 7.05 -16.97
N TYR A 39 4.50 8.35 -17.17
CA TYR A 39 3.48 8.90 -18.03
C TYR A 39 3.71 8.53 -19.50
N ARG A 40 2.70 7.98 -20.16
CA ARG A 40 2.74 7.69 -21.59
C ARG A 40 1.39 7.89 -22.27
N VAL A 41 1.42 8.24 -23.55
CA VAL A 41 0.24 8.20 -24.41
C VAL A 41 0.00 6.75 -24.82
N ALA A 42 -1.16 6.21 -24.44
CA ALA A 42 -1.55 4.84 -24.74
C ALA A 42 -2.30 4.73 -26.07
N GLY A 43 -3.05 5.76 -26.48
CA GLY A 43 -3.82 5.74 -27.73
C GLY A 43 -4.82 6.89 -27.83
N LEU A 44 -5.97 6.63 -28.46
CA LEU A 44 -7.02 7.62 -28.70
C LEU A 44 -8.39 7.09 -28.26
N CYS A 45 -9.26 7.99 -27.84
CA CYS A 45 -10.66 7.73 -27.53
C CYS A 45 -11.56 8.54 -28.47
N TYR A 46 -12.62 7.90 -28.97
CA TYR A 46 -13.59 8.50 -29.88
C TYR A 46 -14.92 8.72 -29.14
N TRP A 47 -15.42 9.94 -29.25
CA TRP A 47 -16.65 10.39 -28.60
C TRP A 47 -17.61 10.95 -29.63
N LEU A 48 -18.88 10.63 -29.54
CA LEU A 48 -19.92 11.31 -30.30
C LEU A 48 -20.35 12.56 -29.55
N TYR A 49 -20.19 13.72 -30.18
CA TYR A 49 -20.68 14.99 -29.70
C TYR A 49 -21.83 15.48 -30.57
N CYS A 50 -23.05 15.43 -30.04
CA CYS A 50 -24.24 15.88 -30.73
C CYS A 50 -24.69 17.26 -30.23
N THR A 51 -25.12 18.08 -31.17
CA THR A 51 -25.80 19.36 -30.98
C THR A 51 -27.13 19.32 -31.73
N PRO A 52 -28.07 20.26 -31.51
CA PRO A 52 -29.32 20.31 -32.27
C PRO A 52 -29.14 20.39 -33.80
N PHE A 53 -27.97 20.82 -34.27
CA PHE A 53 -27.66 20.99 -35.70
C PHE A 53 -26.89 19.80 -36.31
N GLY A 54 -26.55 18.78 -35.53
CA GLY A 54 -25.84 17.60 -36.01
C GLY A 54 -24.87 16.99 -35.00
N CYS A 55 -24.35 15.80 -35.33
CA CYS A 55 -23.39 15.06 -34.53
C CYS A 55 -22.01 15.04 -35.20
N SER A 56 -20.95 15.17 -34.40
CA SER A 56 -19.56 15.08 -34.84
C SER A 56 -18.78 14.13 -33.94
N VAL A 57 -17.83 13.40 -34.52
CA VAL A 57 -16.91 12.56 -33.74
C VAL A 57 -15.77 13.43 -33.23
N ARG A 58 -15.58 13.46 -31.91
CA ARG A 58 -14.48 14.14 -31.23
C ARG A 58 -13.51 13.13 -30.65
N THR A 59 -12.23 13.37 -30.90
CA THR A 59 -11.15 12.50 -30.44
C THR A 59 -10.48 13.10 -29.21
N SER A 60 -10.01 12.25 -28.32
CA SER A 60 -9.21 12.63 -27.14
C SER A 60 -8.05 11.66 -26.94
N VAL A 61 -6.97 12.16 -26.35
CA VAL A 61 -5.79 11.33 -26.08
C VAL A 61 -6.07 10.40 -24.90
N LYS A 62 -5.81 9.10 -25.09
CA LYS A 62 -5.81 8.10 -24.03
C LYS A 62 -4.41 8.03 -23.42
N VAL A 63 -4.34 8.20 -22.12
CA VAL A 63 -3.10 8.26 -21.35
C VAL A 63 -3.01 7.07 -20.42
N SER A 64 -1.80 6.64 -20.09
CA SER A 64 -1.51 5.62 -19.09
C SER A 64 -0.37 6.11 -18.20
N HIS A 65 -0.57 6.05 -16.89
CA HIS A 65 0.44 6.44 -15.90
C HIS A 65 0.12 5.78 -14.56
N PHE A 66 1.12 5.69 -13.70
CA PHE A 66 0.98 5.26 -12.34
C PHE A 66 0.65 6.45 -11.43
N ARG A 67 -0.30 6.23 -10.52
CA ARG A 67 -0.63 7.17 -9.45
C ARG A 67 -0.38 6.53 -8.09
N PRO A 68 0.00 7.31 -7.07
CA PRO A 68 0.06 6.81 -5.70
C PRO A 68 -1.38 6.70 -5.16
N ASP A 69 -1.80 5.48 -4.86
CA ASP A 69 -3.16 5.21 -4.36
C ASP A 69 -3.19 5.12 -2.84
N LEU A 70 -2.26 4.35 -2.28
CA LEU A 70 -2.24 4.01 -0.86
C LEU A 70 -0.84 4.23 -0.28
N VAL A 71 -0.82 4.54 1.01
CA VAL A 71 0.34 4.38 1.88
C VAL A 71 0.10 3.13 2.70
N VAL A 72 1.00 2.16 2.56
CA VAL A 72 0.94 0.89 3.28
C VAL A 72 2.07 0.87 4.29
N SER A 73 1.71 0.70 5.55
CA SER A 73 2.64 0.57 6.67
C SER A 73 2.67 -0.88 7.14
N ALA A 74 3.85 -1.37 7.49
CA ALA A 74 4.03 -2.68 8.13
C ALA A 74 4.98 -2.54 9.32
N TYR A 75 4.53 -2.86 10.52
CA TYR A 75 5.22 -2.52 11.76
C TYR A 75 5.04 -3.60 12.83
N SER A 76 6.03 -3.75 13.70
CA SER A 76 6.11 -4.90 14.62
C SER A 76 5.13 -4.81 15.79
N ASN A 77 5.04 -3.64 16.44
CA ASN A 77 4.26 -3.46 17.66
C ASN A 77 2.96 -2.71 17.39
N THR A 78 1.84 -3.19 17.92
CA THR A 78 0.55 -2.52 17.76
C THR A 78 0.61 -1.08 18.29
N GLY A 79 -0.02 -0.13 17.58
CA GLY A 79 -0.01 1.29 17.97
C GLY A 79 1.25 2.06 17.57
N GLN A 80 2.26 1.40 17.00
CA GLN A 80 3.50 2.04 16.53
C GLN A 80 3.51 2.16 15.01
N ASN A 81 2.43 2.66 14.42
CA ASN A 81 2.46 2.97 12.99
C ASN A 81 3.50 4.07 12.76
N PRO A 82 4.49 3.88 11.88
CA PRO A 82 5.52 4.88 11.60
C PRO A 82 4.98 6.15 10.93
N TRP A 83 3.73 6.18 10.44
CA TRP A 83 3.08 7.40 9.97
C TRP A 83 2.47 8.18 11.15
N THR A 84 3.13 9.26 11.54
CA THR A 84 2.84 10.05 12.75
C THR A 84 1.37 10.43 12.90
N GLU A 85 0.77 11.03 11.87
CA GLU A 85 -0.60 11.55 11.94
C GLU A 85 -1.67 10.44 11.87
N MET A 86 -1.31 9.27 11.35
CA MET A 86 -2.24 8.13 11.21
C MET A 86 -2.07 7.07 12.30
N SER A 87 -0.98 7.11 13.08
CA SER A 87 -0.75 6.17 14.19
C SER A 87 -1.89 6.06 15.20
N PRO A 88 -2.64 7.13 15.53
CA PRO A 88 -3.79 7.02 16.43
C PRO A 88 -4.94 6.15 15.90
N LEU A 89 -4.98 5.80 14.60
CA LEU A 89 -6.02 4.95 14.02
C LEU A 89 -5.87 3.46 14.40
N SER A 90 -4.68 3.05 14.85
CA SER A 90 -4.37 1.64 15.12
C SER A 90 -3.94 1.40 16.57
N PRO A 91 -4.72 1.85 17.59
CA PRO A 91 -4.35 1.67 18.98
C PRO A 91 -4.34 0.19 19.38
N PRO A 92 -3.58 -0.19 20.42
CA PRO A 92 -3.71 -1.50 21.03
C PRO A 92 -5.13 -1.73 21.55
N LEU A 93 -5.74 -2.89 21.23
CA LEU A 93 -7.03 -3.29 21.76
C LEU A 93 -6.83 -4.34 22.86
N PRO A 94 -7.15 -4.05 24.13
CA PRO A 94 -6.91 -4.98 25.21
C PRO A 94 -7.61 -6.33 25.03
N GLY A 95 -6.91 -7.43 25.30
CA GLY A 95 -7.41 -8.81 25.19
C GLY A 95 -7.65 -9.33 23.76
N ILE A 96 -7.50 -8.48 22.73
CA ILE A 96 -7.74 -8.86 21.33
C ILE A 96 -6.50 -8.58 20.47
N ALA A 97 -5.90 -7.41 20.66
CA ALA A 97 -4.90 -6.84 19.78
C ALA A 97 -3.87 -5.95 20.49
N GLU A 98 -3.13 -6.52 21.43
CA GLU A 98 -2.23 -5.74 22.29
C GLU A 98 -0.79 -5.63 21.77
N GLY A 99 -0.41 -6.48 20.82
CA GLY A 99 0.98 -6.52 20.36
C GLY A 99 1.21 -7.27 19.05
N GLY A 100 2.46 -7.60 18.85
CA GLY A 100 3.01 -8.32 17.72
C GLY A 100 4.48 -8.68 18.02
N GLY A 101 5.21 -9.17 17.02
CA GLY A 101 6.62 -9.44 17.17
C GLY A 101 7.06 -10.79 16.61
N ASP A 102 8.35 -11.04 16.72
CA ASP A 102 8.97 -12.20 16.09
C ASP A 102 9.04 -13.39 17.05
N THR A 103 9.02 -14.60 16.51
CA THR A 103 9.47 -15.77 17.27
C THR A 103 10.99 -15.73 17.41
N HIS A 104 11.47 -16.04 18.61
CA HIS A 104 12.90 -16.26 18.84
C HIS A 104 13.19 -17.76 18.67
N PRO A 105 14.02 -18.17 17.68
CA PRO A 105 14.34 -19.57 17.49
C PRO A 105 15.05 -20.14 18.72
N ARG A 106 14.70 -21.37 19.12
CA ARG A 106 15.38 -22.06 20.23
C ARG A 106 16.80 -22.46 19.80
N ILE A 107 17.73 -22.43 20.76
CA ILE A 107 19.20 -22.54 20.60
C ILE A 107 19.66 -23.75 19.75
N ASN A 108 18.89 -24.82 19.64
CA ASN A 108 19.40 -26.09 19.10
C ASN A 108 18.99 -26.52 17.68
N SER A 109 18.03 -25.89 16.96
CA SER A 109 17.70 -26.41 15.60
C SER A 109 16.72 -25.61 14.69
N GLN A 110 16.74 -24.28 14.57
CA GLN A 110 15.91 -23.64 13.52
C GLN A 110 16.57 -22.47 12.78
N HIS A 111 16.76 -22.66 11.47
CA HIS A 111 17.03 -21.61 10.48
C HIS A 111 15.75 -20.84 10.05
N SER A 112 14.59 -21.16 10.61
CA SER A 112 13.31 -20.50 10.33
C SER A 112 12.90 -19.58 11.47
N LYS A 113 12.65 -18.31 11.15
CA LYS A 113 12.12 -17.31 12.08
C LYS A 113 10.76 -16.85 11.58
N ILE A 114 9.74 -16.92 12.44
CA ILE A 114 8.42 -16.37 12.12
C ILE A 114 8.42 -14.92 12.57
N ARG A 115 8.07 -14.02 11.65
CA ARG A 115 7.91 -12.60 11.92
C ARG A 115 6.44 -12.24 11.82
N PHE A 116 5.96 -11.45 12.76
CA PHE A 116 4.62 -10.88 12.71
C PHE A 116 4.71 -9.36 12.50
N LYS A 117 3.92 -8.85 11.56
CA LYS A 117 3.74 -7.41 11.36
C LYS A 117 2.25 -7.08 11.41
N ASN A 118 1.94 -6.02 12.12
CA ASN A 118 0.73 -5.26 11.93
C ASN A 118 0.84 -4.48 10.63
N ALA A 119 -0.29 -4.17 10.00
CA ALA A 119 -0.28 -3.43 8.76
C ALA A 119 -1.53 -2.59 8.56
N ASP A 120 -1.33 -1.39 8.06
CA ASP A 120 -2.39 -0.44 7.75
C ASP A 120 -2.23 0.05 6.31
N ALA A 121 -3.32 0.09 5.56
CA ALA A 121 -3.39 0.70 4.24
C ALA A 121 -4.36 1.86 4.25
N ILE A 122 -3.82 3.06 4.01
CA ILE A 122 -4.54 4.32 4.11
C ILE A 122 -4.38 5.07 2.79
N GLY A 123 -5.45 5.75 2.35
CA GLY A 123 -5.46 6.54 1.13
C GLY A 123 -4.36 7.60 1.09
N PHE A 124 -3.69 7.73 -0.05
CA PHE A 124 -2.58 8.65 -0.22
C PHE A 124 -3.02 10.11 0.04
N PRO A 125 -2.31 10.87 0.90
CA PRO A 125 -2.80 12.12 1.46
C PRO A 125 -2.88 13.28 0.47
N ALA A 126 -2.05 13.28 -0.58
CA ALA A 126 -1.94 14.40 -1.53
C ALA A 126 -2.23 13.98 -2.97
N GLY A 127 -3.26 13.15 -3.17
CA GLY A 127 -3.62 12.65 -4.48
C GLY A 127 -4.04 13.77 -5.45
N ASP A 128 -4.79 14.76 -4.98
CA ASP A 128 -5.39 15.79 -5.82
C ASP A 128 -4.41 16.91 -6.15
N GLU A 129 -3.56 17.31 -5.20
CA GLU A 129 -2.48 18.28 -5.42
C GLU A 129 -1.47 17.73 -6.43
N LEU A 130 -1.16 16.43 -6.33
CA LEU A 130 -0.35 15.74 -7.31
C LEU A 130 -0.99 15.75 -8.70
N ALA A 131 -2.30 15.46 -8.76
CA ALA A 131 -3.03 15.52 -10.02
C ALA A 131 -3.00 16.93 -10.60
N ALA A 132 -3.13 17.96 -9.79
CA ALA A 132 -3.04 19.36 -10.21
C ALA A 132 -1.65 19.72 -10.74
N PHE A 133 -0.58 19.26 -10.09
CA PHE A 133 0.79 19.46 -10.55
C PHE A 133 1.03 18.80 -11.91
N TYR A 134 0.68 17.51 -12.06
CA TYR A 134 0.87 16.80 -13.32
C TYR A 134 -0.14 17.20 -14.41
N ALA A 135 -1.29 17.75 -14.04
CA ALA A 135 -2.28 18.27 -14.99
C ALA A 135 -1.74 19.43 -15.84
N GLN A 136 -0.71 20.13 -15.36
CA GLN A 136 -0.01 21.17 -16.13
C GLN A 136 0.73 20.59 -17.35
N PHE A 137 1.11 19.32 -17.29
CA PHE A 137 1.87 18.63 -18.33
C PHE A 137 1.01 17.71 -19.21
N GLY A 138 -0.26 17.49 -18.86
CA GLY A 138 -1.15 16.62 -19.62
C GLY A 138 -2.43 16.27 -18.86
N TYR A 139 -3.23 15.35 -19.40
CA TYR A 139 -4.41 14.86 -18.70
C TYR A 139 -4.00 13.78 -17.67
N VAL A 140 -4.51 13.87 -16.44
CA VAL A 140 -4.29 12.91 -15.36
C VAL A 140 -5.62 12.22 -15.04
N CYS A 141 -5.58 10.91 -14.80
CA CYS A 141 -6.77 10.11 -14.52
C CYS A 141 -7.22 10.34 -13.09
N SER A 142 -8.51 10.44 -12.80
CA SER A 142 -9.03 10.51 -11.42
C SER A 142 -8.55 9.32 -10.57
N PRO A 143 -8.31 9.52 -9.26
CA PRO A 143 -7.85 8.44 -8.38
C PRO A 143 -9.02 7.52 -8.03
N SER A 144 -8.72 6.25 -7.72
CA SER A 144 -9.68 5.31 -7.14
C SER A 144 -9.77 5.43 -5.62
N SER A 145 -8.70 5.88 -4.96
CA SER A 145 -8.63 6.06 -3.51
C SER A 145 -9.03 7.47 -3.10
N ARG A 146 -9.56 7.59 -1.87
CA ARG A 146 -9.80 8.88 -1.22
C ARG A 146 -8.67 9.19 -0.25
N PRO A 147 -8.17 10.44 -0.19
CA PRO A 147 -7.13 10.82 0.77
C PRO A 147 -7.53 10.49 2.21
N PHE A 148 -6.57 9.95 2.97
CA PHE A 148 -6.73 9.61 4.40
C PHE A 148 -7.79 8.55 4.74
N GLU A 149 -8.44 7.93 3.77
CA GLU A 149 -9.41 6.87 4.02
C GLU A 149 -8.69 5.57 4.46
N PRO A 150 -9.00 5.00 5.64
CA PRO A 150 -8.38 3.75 6.10
C PRO A 150 -9.04 2.55 5.42
N TYR A 151 -8.42 2.05 4.35
CA TYR A 151 -8.92 0.88 3.62
C TYR A 151 -8.72 -0.42 4.39
N PHE A 152 -7.65 -0.51 5.19
CA PHE A 152 -7.38 -1.66 6.03
C PHE A 152 -6.60 -1.25 7.27
N LEU A 153 -7.01 -1.78 8.43
CA LEU A 153 -6.32 -1.66 9.70
C LEU A 153 -6.25 -3.05 10.33
N SER A 154 -5.05 -3.61 10.46
CA SER A 154 -4.90 -5.01 10.91
C SER A 154 -5.45 -5.27 12.32
N GLN A 155 -5.57 -4.23 13.14
CA GLN A 155 -6.11 -4.36 14.51
C GLN A 155 -7.62 -4.57 14.54
N LEU A 156 -8.35 -4.17 13.50
CA LEU A 156 -9.79 -4.40 13.42
C LEU A 156 -10.08 -5.80 12.86
N ASP A 157 -9.19 -6.32 12.03
CA ASP A 157 -9.30 -7.61 11.38
C ASP A 157 -8.60 -8.74 12.17
N THR A 158 -8.83 -8.81 13.46
CA THR A 158 -7.99 -9.61 14.37
C THR A 158 -8.02 -11.10 14.08
N LEU A 159 -9.19 -11.67 13.77
CA LEU A 159 -9.33 -13.09 13.48
C LEU A 159 -8.53 -13.45 12.22
N ALA A 160 -8.82 -12.83 11.09
CA ALA A 160 -8.17 -13.18 9.84
C ALA A 160 -6.70 -12.76 9.81
N TRP A 161 -6.37 -11.57 10.31
CA TRP A 161 -4.99 -11.09 10.28
C TRP A 161 -4.05 -11.83 11.24
N ARG A 162 -4.48 -12.13 12.47
CA ARG A 162 -3.59 -12.81 13.45
C ARG A 162 -3.57 -14.33 13.30
N SER A 163 -4.71 -14.94 12.97
CA SER A 163 -4.79 -16.41 12.90
C SER A 163 -4.67 -16.96 11.48
N GLY A 164 -4.88 -16.14 10.44
CA GLY A 164 -4.94 -16.59 9.05
C GLY A 164 -6.22 -17.34 8.70
N VAL A 165 -7.23 -17.39 9.58
CA VAL A 165 -8.54 -18.02 9.34
C VAL A 165 -9.46 -17.05 8.59
N PRO A 166 -10.20 -17.48 7.55
CA PRO A 166 -10.28 -18.84 7.02
C PRO A 166 -9.24 -19.16 5.94
N GLU A 167 -8.46 -18.18 5.48
CA GLU A 167 -7.62 -18.30 4.28
C GLU A 167 -6.51 -19.35 4.36
N MET A 168 -6.17 -19.85 5.55
CA MET A 168 -5.23 -20.96 5.72
C MET A 168 -5.69 -22.23 5.00
N THR A 169 -6.99 -22.36 4.71
CA THR A 169 -7.57 -23.49 3.97
C THR A 169 -7.75 -23.19 2.48
N SER A 170 -7.39 -21.99 2.01
CA SER A 170 -7.45 -21.64 0.60
C SER A 170 -6.47 -22.50 -0.22
N PRO A 171 -6.81 -22.90 -1.46
CA PRO A 171 -5.91 -23.68 -2.32
C PRO A 171 -4.52 -23.05 -2.50
N GLU A 172 -4.46 -21.72 -2.57
CA GLU A 172 -3.23 -20.93 -2.67
C GLU A 172 -2.35 -21.01 -1.42
N ALA A 173 -2.94 -21.24 -0.24
CA ALA A 173 -2.19 -21.45 1.00
C ALA A 173 -1.64 -22.88 1.12
N LEU A 174 -2.34 -23.85 0.53
CA LEU A 174 -2.03 -25.29 0.66
C LEU A 174 -1.10 -25.82 -0.44
N THR A 175 -0.92 -25.07 -1.52
CA THR A 175 -0.12 -25.50 -2.68
C THR A 175 1.16 -24.68 -2.76
N PRO A 176 2.34 -25.26 -2.48
CA PRO A 176 3.62 -24.58 -2.61
C PRO A 176 3.85 -24.03 -4.02
N GLY A 177 4.50 -22.86 -4.14
CA GLY A 177 4.78 -22.23 -5.43
C GLY A 177 3.61 -21.45 -6.02
N MET A 178 2.42 -21.48 -5.42
CA MET A 178 1.29 -20.64 -5.82
C MET A 178 1.29 -19.32 -5.05
N ARG A 179 1.08 -18.21 -5.76
CA ARG A 179 0.90 -16.87 -5.19
C ARG A 179 2.02 -16.51 -4.20
N GLU A 180 3.24 -16.41 -4.71
CA GLU A 180 4.44 -16.12 -3.93
C GLU A 180 5.12 -14.83 -4.39
N VAL A 181 5.54 -14.00 -3.43
CA VAL A 181 6.46 -12.89 -3.69
C VAL A 181 7.85 -13.48 -3.77
N GLY A 182 8.40 -13.54 -4.96
CA GLY A 182 9.72 -14.09 -5.18
C GLY A 182 10.16 -14.01 -6.62
N GLN A 183 11.43 -14.31 -6.83
CA GLN A 183 12.04 -14.55 -8.13
C GLN A 183 12.96 -15.78 -8.02
N SER A 184 13.51 -16.24 -9.14
CA SER A 184 14.40 -17.41 -9.13
C SER A 184 15.58 -17.20 -8.16
N GLY A 185 15.69 -18.08 -7.16
CA GLY A 185 16.72 -17.99 -6.11
C GLY A 185 16.47 -16.96 -5.01
N ASP A 186 15.38 -16.19 -5.05
CA ASP A 186 15.02 -15.21 -4.00
C ASP A 186 13.52 -15.22 -3.71
N LEU A 187 13.10 -16.17 -2.85
CA LEU A 187 11.73 -16.26 -2.36
C LEU A 187 11.56 -15.45 -1.08
N TRP A 188 10.69 -14.43 -1.12
CA TRP A 188 10.39 -13.61 0.06
C TRP A 188 9.29 -14.24 0.89
N GLY A 189 8.27 -14.82 0.24
CA GLY A 189 7.27 -15.69 0.86
C GLY A 189 5.89 -15.66 0.19
N ASN A 190 4.95 -16.39 0.78
CA ASN A 190 3.61 -16.65 0.25
C ASN A 190 2.61 -15.50 0.52
N ILE A 191 1.66 -15.27 -0.38
CA ILE A 191 0.56 -14.31 -0.20
C ILE A 191 -0.53 -14.89 0.72
N PHE A 192 -0.91 -16.16 0.55
CA PHE A 192 -2.00 -16.79 1.31
C PHE A 192 -1.48 -17.68 2.44
N PRO A 193 -2.07 -17.66 3.64
CA PRO A 193 -3.15 -16.74 4.06
C PRO A 193 -2.66 -15.30 4.15
N ARG A 194 -3.53 -14.32 3.85
CA ARG A 194 -3.21 -12.89 3.99
C ARG A 194 -3.26 -12.47 5.46
N ALA A 195 -2.30 -12.99 6.22
CA ALA A 195 -2.13 -12.78 7.65
C ALA A 195 -0.89 -11.94 7.94
N GLY A 196 -0.75 -11.46 9.17
CA GLY A 196 0.41 -10.72 9.66
C GLY A 196 1.65 -11.57 9.89
N ALA A 197 1.53 -12.89 10.00
CA ALA A 197 2.63 -13.82 10.29
C ALA A 197 3.23 -14.41 9.02
N ILE A 198 4.56 -14.48 8.96
CA ILE A 198 5.31 -15.09 7.85
C ILE A 198 6.61 -15.73 8.32
N SER A 199 6.96 -16.89 7.76
CA SER A 199 8.26 -17.53 7.99
C SER A 199 9.31 -16.90 7.08
N GLN A 200 9.99 -15.86 7.57
CA GLN A 200 11.03 -15.16 6.84
C GLN A 200 12.06 -14.59 7.82
N THR A 201 13.33 -14.97 7.67
CA THR A 201 14.40 -14.52 8.56
C THR A 201 14.72 -13.04 8.37
N HIS A 202 14.60 -12.54 7.14
CA HIS A 202 14.92 -11.16 6.78
C HIS A 202 13.74 -10.22 7.05
N ASP A 203 13.94 -9.20 7.91
CA ASP A 203 12.85 -8.33 8.35
C ASP A 203 12.22 -7.50 7.23
N TYR A 204 13.04 -6.87 6.39
CA TYR A 204 12.57 -6.12 5.22
C TYR A 204 11.73 -6.98 4.25
N LYS A 205 12.19 -8.19 3.91
CA LYS A 205 11.44 -9.12 3.05
C LYS A 205 10.10 -9.49 3.67
N ALA A 206 10.10 -9.81 4.97
CA ALA A 206 8.87 -10.11 5.70
C ALA A 206 7.88 -8.94 5.60
N ALA A 207 8.32 -7.72 5.95
CA ALA A 207 7.49 -6.52 5.90
C ALA A 207 7.00 -6.20 4.47
N GLY A 208 7.82 -6.42 3.44
CA GLY A 208 7.44 -6.26 2.04
C GLY A 208 6.35 -7.25 1.60
N VAL A 209 6.43 -8.52 2.01
CA VAL A 209 5.35 -9.49 1.74
C VAL A 209 4.07 -9.10 2.48
N ILE A 210 4.17 -8.62 3.71
CA ILE A 210 3.01 -8.14 4.47
C ILE A 210 2.34 -6.94 3.76
N ALA A 211 3.12 -5.98 3.27
CA ALA A 211 2.59 -4.87 2.48
C ALA A 211 1.90 -5.38 1.19
N GLN A 212 2.50 -6.37 0.52
CA GLN A 212 1.91 -7.02 -0.65
C GLN A 212 0.58 -7.72 -0.32
N ARG A 213 0.48 -8.43 0.80
CA ARG A 213 -0.76 -9.09 1.26
C ARG A 213 -1.88 -8.07 1.49
N VAL A 214 -1.57 -6.93 2.11
CA VAL A 214 -2.57 -5.87 2.30
C VAL A 214 -3.02 -5.28 0.96
N ALA A 215 -2.08 -4.97 0.05
CA ALA A 215 -2.43 -4.48 -1.28
C ALA A 215 -3.27 -5.50 -2.08
N ASP A 216 -2.94 -6.78 -1.98
CA ASP A 216 -3.70 -7.86 -2.59
C ASP A 216 -5.14 -7.93 -2.05
N LEU A 217 -5.29 -7.79 -0.73
CA LEU A 217 -6.57 -7.79 -0.02
C LEU A 217 -7.43 -6.60 -0.45
N VAL A 218 -6.96 -5.37 -0.26
CA VAL A 218 -7.77 -4.16 -0.46
C VAL A 218 -8.15 -3.93 -1.91
N THR A 219 -7.37 -4.43 -2.86
CA THR A 219 -7.68 -4.27 -4.30
C THR A 219 -8.63 -5.33 -4.86
N ARG A 220 -9.23 -6.16 -4.00
CA ARG A 220 -10.24 -7.16 -4.35
C ARG A 220 -11.51 -6.96 -3.55
N SER A 221 -12.65 -7.41 -4.08
CA SER A 221 -13.93 -7.41 -3.38
C SER A 221 -14.21 -8.77 -2.74
N HIS A 222 -15.05 -8.80 -1.70
CA HIS A 222 -15.57 -10.03 -1.09
C HIS A 222 -14.49 -10.96 -0.51
N GLN A 223 -13.41 -10.41 0.02
CA GLN A 223 -12.40 -11.20 0.73
C GLN A 223 -12.84 -11.41 2.19
N PRO A 224 -12.48 -12.53 2.84
CA PRO A 224 -12.94 -12.88 4.20
C PRO A 224 -12.18 -12.11 5.30
N HIS A 225 -12.18 -10.78 5.21
CA HIS A 225 -11.49 -9.84 6.10
C HIS A 225 -12.38 -8.64 6.41
N ILE A 226 -12.05 -7.87 7.44
CA ILE A 226 -12.65 -6.57 7.75
C ILE A 226 -11.85 -5.46 7.06
N TYR A 227 -12.36 -4.94 5.95
CA TYR A 227 -11.68 -3.92 5.13
C TYR A 227 -12.67 -3.15 4.25
N ILE A 228 -12.22 -2.05 3.66
CA ILE A 228 -12.93 -1.31 2.61
C ILE A 228 -12.27 -1.67 1.27
N PRO A 229 -13.02 -2.17 0.27
CA PRO A 229 -12.44 -2.52 -1.03
C PRO A 229 -12.11 -1.29 -1.87
N LEU A 230 -10.85 -1.16 -2.28
CA LEU A 230 -10.36 -0.20 -3.27
C LEU A 230 -10.60 -0.74 -4.69
N VAL A 231 -11.88 -0.88 -5.05
CA VAL A 231 -12.31 -1.35 -6.37
C VAL A 231 -13.18 -0.28 -7.02
N ALA A 232 -12.61 0.41 -8.01
CA ALA A 232 -13.33 1.39 -8.82
C ALA A 232 -14.03 0.69 -10.00
N SER A 233 -15.22 1.18 -10.35
CA SER A 233 -15.96 0.69 -11.51
C SER A 233 -15.45 1.34 -12.81
N PRO A 234 -15.18 0.54 -13.86
CA PRO A 234 -14.87 1.08 -15.17
C PRO A 234 -16.06 1.86 -15.73
N HIS A 235 -15.78 2.95 -16.44
CA HIS A 235 -16.80 3.70 -17.16
C HIS A 235 -16.20 4.27 -18.45
N ALA A 236 -17.05 4.86 -19.29
CA ALA A 236 -16.62 5.48 -20.54
C ALA A 236 -15.43 6.43 -20.30
N GLY A 237 -14.30 6.17 -20.98
CA GLY A 237 -13.08 6.95 -20.88
C GLY A 237 -12.23 6.72 -19.62
N TYR A 238 -12.55 5.74 -18.78
CA TYR A 238 -11.82 5.45 -17.55
C TYR A 238 -11.71 3.94 -17.32
N TRP A 239 -10.47 3.46 -17.22
CA TRP A 239 -10.14 2.07 -16.94
C TRP A 239 -9.34 2.03 -15.63
N PRO A 240 -9.98 1.64 -14.52
CA PRO A 240 -9.33 1.55 -13.23
C PRO A 240 -8.28 0.43 -13.22
N PRO A 241 -7.30 0.49 -12.30
CA PRO A 241 -6.28 -0.53 -12.21
C PRO A 241 -6.88 -1.88 -11.80
N SER A 242 -6.35 -2.96 -12.36
CA SER A 242 -6.71 -4.33 -11.94
C SER A 242 -6.24 -4.63 -10.51
N PRO A 243 -6.75 -5.71 -9.87
CA PRO A 243 -6.24 -6.16 -8.58
C PRO A 243 -4.74 -6.39 -8.59
N VAL A 244 -4.09 -6.18 -7.45
CA VAL A 244 -2.64 -6.30 -7.32
C VAL A 244 -2.22 -7.77 -7.47
N ILE A 245 -1.17 -8.01 -8.27
CA ILE A 245 -0.55 -9.31 -8.51
C ILE A 245 0.95 -9.18 -8.34
N GLU A 246 1.50 -9.99 -7.44
CA GLU A 246 2.93 -10.09 -7.12
C GLU A 246 3.82 -10.31 -8.36
N GLY A 247 5.04 -9.76 -8.34
CA GLY A 247 6.01 -9.90 -9.44
C GLY A 247 5.67 -9.17 -10.75
N ASN A 248 4.51 -8.52 -10.88
CA ASN A 248 4.09 -7.86 -12.12
C ASN A 248 4.33 -6.34 -12.10
N SER A 249 5.42 -5.91 -12.73
CA SER A 249 5.84 -4.49 -12.83
C SER A 249 4.90 -3.59 -13.63
N SER A 250 4.01 -4.17 -14.43
CA SER A 250 2.98 -3.44 -15.19
C SER A 250 1.68 -3.28 -14.41
N ASN A 251 1.53 -3.94 -13.27
CA ASN A 251 0.30 -3.98 -12.47
C ASN A 251 0.35 -3.05 -11.25
N HIS A 252 1.49 -2.95 -10.58
CA HIS A 252 1.70 -2.03 -9.45
C HIS A 252 3.20 -1.83 -9.21
N LYS A 253 3.55 -0.85 -8.39
CA LYS A 253 4.91 -0.61 -7.91
C LYS A 253 4.90 -0.11 -6.47
N TRP A 254 6.03 -0.28 -5.81
CA TRP A 254 6.29 0.13 -4.45
C TRP A 254 7.38 1.20 -4.42
N GLN A 255 7.14 2.25 -3.66
CA GLN A 255 8.15 3.24 -3.30
C GLN A 255 8.38 3.15 -1.80
N MET A 256 9.59 2.81 -1.38
CA MET A 256 9.93 2.85 0.04
C MET A 256 9.99 4.29 0.55
N LEU A 257 9.34 4.56 1.67
CA LEU A 257 9.39 5.83 2.37
C LEU A 257 10.19 5.72 3.68
N THR A 258 9.98 4.65 4.44
CA THR A 258 10.65 4.35 5.72
C THR A 258 11.25 2.94 5.63
N PRO A 259 12.48 2.70 6.11
CA PRO A 259 13.33 3.57 6.94
C PRO A 259 14.15 4.62 6.16
N LYS A 260 14.28 4.45 4.85
CA LYS A 260 14.98 5.38 3.97
C LYS A 260 14.17 5.61 2.70
N LYS A 261 13.79 6.86 2.45
CA LYS A 261 13.01 7.23 1.28
C LYS A 261 13.79 6.93 -0.01
N SER A 262 13.17 6.16 -0.90
CA SER A 262 13.67 5.87 -2.23
C SER A 262 13.04 6.81 -3.26
N ALA A 263 13.85 7.28 -4.21
CA ALA A 263 13.38 8.01 -5.39
C ALA A 263 12.96 7.07 -6.55
N ALA A 264 13.18 5.76 -6.39
CA ALA A 264 12.83 4.74 -7.37
C ALA A 264 11.60 3.95 -6.93
N CYS A 265 10.86 3.46 -7.93
CA CYS A 265 9.71 2.57 -7.75
C CYS A 265 9.99 1.23 -8.42
N SER A 266 9.74 0.14 -7.70
CA SER A 266 10.05 -1.23 -8.10
C SER A 266 8.91 -2.17 -7.68
N VAL A 267 8.87 -3.37 -8.24
CA VAL A 267 8.05 -4.46 -7.68
C VAL A 267 8.90 -5.27 -6.72
N PHE A 268 8.26 -5.95 -5.77
CA PHE A 268 8.96 -6.94 -4.97
C PHE A 268 9.07 -8.27 -5.74
N PRO A 269 10.21 -8.99 -5.62
CA PRO A 269 11.49 -8.55 -5.06
C PRO A 269 12.15 -7.41 -5.84
N ASP A 270 12.78 -6.45 -5.14
CA ASP A 270 13.35 -5.25 -5.76
C ASP A 270 14.89 -5.18 -5.77
N GLY A 271 15.53 -6.35 -5.75
CA GLY A 271 16.98 -6.54 -5.77
C GLY A 271 17.35 -7.92 -6.32
N SER A 272 18.60 -8.33 -6.13
CA SER A 272 19.13 -9.64 -6.50
C SER A 272 19.05 -10.65 -5.35
N ALA A 273 19.17 -11.94 -5.65
CA ALA A 273 19.19 -13.00 -4.64
C ALA A 273 20.35 -12.89 -3.63
N THR A 274 21.42 -12.18 -4.00
CA THR A 274 22.61 -11.98 -3.17
C THR A 274 22.59 -10.67 -2.38
N ASP A 275 21.57 -9.83 -2.57
CA ASP A 275 21.49 -8.53 -1.90
C ASP A 275 21.22 -8.72 -0.40
N THR A 276 21.97 -8.00 0.42
CA THR A 276 21.85 -8.06 1.88
C THR A 276 20.74 -7.17 2.43
N TYR A 277 20.25 -6.20 1.65
CA TYR A 277 19.26 -5.19 2.04
C TYR A 277 19.56 -4.45 3.35
N ALA A 278 20.83 -4.40 3.76
CA ALA A 278 21.25 -3.83 5.05
C ALA A 278 20.91 -2.33 5.18
N ASP A 279 20.95 -1.59 4.06
CA ASP A 279 20.60 -0.17 3.97
C ASP A 279 19.09 0.11 4.07
N ARG A 280 18.28 -0.95 4.06
CA ARG A 280 16.82 -0.90 4.10
C ARG A 280 16.22 -1.45 5.37
N LEU A 281 17.03 -1.96 6.29
CA LEU A 281 16.55 -2.48 7.56
C LEU A 281 16.13 -1.34 8.49
N ALA A 282 14.93 -1.44 9.03
CA ALA A 282 14.42 -0.52 10.06
C ALA A 282 14.82 -1.03 11.45
N GLU A 283 15.34 -0.15 12.30
CA GLU A 283 15.78 -0.50 13.67
C GLU A 283 14.60 -0.92 14.57
N ASP A 284 13.45 -0.29 14.39
CA ASP A 284 12.18 -0.59 15.05
C ASP A 284 11.34 -1.64 14.30
N GLY A 285 11.82 -2.09 13.14
CA GLY A 285 11.09 -2.99 12.26
C GLY A 285 9.82 -2.37 11.67
N ALA A 286 9.73 -1.04 11.60
CA ALA A 286 8.61 -0.32 11.00
C ALA A 286 8.98 0.17 9.59
N TYR A 287 8.10 -0.12 8.63
CA TYR A 287 8.30 0.20 7.22
C TYR A 287 7.06 0.87 6.64
N VAL A 288 7.28 1.73 5.67
CA VAL A 288 6.22 2.41 4.94
C VAL A 288 6.55 2.42 3.46
N TRP A 289 5.57 2.06 2.65
CA TRP A 289 5.64 2.19 1.20
C TRP A 289 4.45 2.95 0.64
N THR A 290 4.68 3.67 -0.45
CA THR A 290 3.59 4.11 -1.34
C THR A 290 3.32 3.01 -2.36
N LEU A 291 2.05 2.62 -2.49
CA LEU A 291 1.55 1.76 -3.55
C LEU A 291 1.17 2.61 -4.76
N TRP A 292 1.86 2.37 -5.86
CA TRP A 292 1.62 3.00 -7.15
C TRP A 292 0.85 2.05 -8.06
N ARG A 293 -0.28 2.49 -8.62
CA ARG A 293 -1.13 1.67 -9.50
C ARG A 293 -1.34 2.34 -10.87
N PRO A 294 -1.39 1.57 -11.96
CA PRO A 294 -1.49 2.07 -13.32
C PRO A 294 -2.95 2.40 -13.67
N TYR A 295 -3.20 3.67 -13.98
CA TYR A 295 -4.46 4.14 -14.51
C TYR A 295 -4.39 4.29 -16.01
N LYS A 296 -5.53 4.08 -16.67
CA LYS A 296 -5.72 4.52 -18.05
C LYS A 296 -7.01 5.34 -18.15
N CYS A 297 -6.97 6.44 -18.86
CA CYS A 297 -8.12 7.30 -19.05
C CYS A 297 -7.99 8.21 -20.26
N CYS A 298 -9.08 8.84 -20.66
CA CYS A 298 -9.11 9.91 -21.63
C CYS A 298 -10.18 10.94 -21.25
N PRO A 299 -9.97 12.23 -21.54
CA PRO A 299 -10.94 13.26 -21.20
C PRO A 299 -12.20 13.08 -22.05
N ARG A 300 -13.37 13.18 -21.40
CA ARG A 300 -14.65 13.12 -22.09
C ARG A 300 -14.81 14.30 -23.05
N ARG A 301 -14.98 14.00 -24.34
CA ARG A 301 -15.18 15.03 -25.39
C ARG A 301 -16.55 14.98 -26.07
N GLY A 302 -17.45 14.10 -25.63
CA GLY A 302 -18.81 13.97 -26.17
C GLY A 302 -19.76 13.29 -25.19
N GLN A 303 -21.05 13.24 -25.55
CA GLN A 303 -22.06 12.58 -24.72
C GLN A 303 -21.91 11.07 -24.75
N THR A 304 -21.61 10.48 -25.91
CA THR A 304 -21.54 9.02 -26.09
C THR A 304 -20.11 8.58 -26.40
N PHE A 305 -19.65 7.49 -25.76
CA PHE A 305 -18.36 6.88 -26.06
C PHE A 305 -18.50 5.87 -27.19
N LEU A 306 -17.70 6.02 -28.24
CA LEU A 306 -17.75 5.14 -29.42
C LEU A 306 -16.71 4.03 -29.35
N GLY A 307 -15.57 4.27 -28.67
CA GLY A 307 -14.50 3.30 -28.53
C GLY A 307 -13.14 3.93 -28.28
N SER A 308 -12.12 3.10 -28.13
CA SER A 308 -10.73 3.54 -27.98
C SER A 308 -9.74 2.60 -28.66
N THR A 309 -8.58 3.13 -29.04
CA THR A 309 -7.40 2.37 -29.46
C THR A 309 -6.33 2.40 -28.36
N GLY A 310 -5.46 1.38 -28.35
CA GLY A 310 -4.44 1.15 -27.30
C GLY A 310 -5.07 0.82 -25.95
#